data_AF-A0A954XT95-F1
#
_entry.id   AF-A0A954XT95-F1
#
_cell.length_a   1.000
_cell.length_b   1.000
_cell.length_c   1.000
_cell.angle_alpha   90.00
_cell.angle_beta   90.00
_cell.angle_gamma   90.00
#
_symmetry.space_group_name_H-M   'P 1'
#
loop_
_entity.id
_entity.type
_entity.pdbx_description
1 polymer ?
#
loop_
_entity_poly.entity_id
_entity_poly.type
_entity_poly.pdbx_seq_one_letter_code
_entity_poly.pdbx_strand_id
1 'polypeptide(L)'
;TGGQVFGLASGADRFLADLRPLMRKLAVERGENLGHCCHPYDICTMLIAEEAGATITDARGAQLDVPLDVETDVAWIGYANDAIRAQVESVLLGVLKARGLVN
;
A
#
# COMPACT_ATOMS: atom_id res chain seq x y z
N THR A 1 0.48 -9.44 4.37
CA THR A 1 -0.47 -8.63 3.59
C THR A 1 -1.84 -9.25 3.47
N GLY A 2 -2.01 -10.52 3.08
CA GLY A 2 -3.35 -11.13 2.90
C GLY A 2 -4.35 -10.90 4.06
N GLY A 3 -3.91 -11.04 5.32
CA GLY A 3 -4.76 -10.73 6.48
C GLY A 3 -5.17 -9.25 6.59
N GLN A 4 -4.30 -8.32 6.18
CA GLN A 4 -4.58 -6.89 6.11
C GLN A 4 -5.60 -6.57 5.00
N VAL A 5 -5.49 -7.25 3.86
CA VAL A 5 -6.46 -7.14 2.76
C VAL A 5 -7.84 -7.65 3.21
N PHE A 6 -7.90 -8.75 3.97
CA PHE A 6 -9.14 -9.22 4.58
C PHE A 6 -9.70 -8.22 5.61
N GLY A 7 -8.85 -7.58 6.40
CA GLY A 7 -9.25 -6.51 7.31
C GLY A 7 -9.95 -5.35 6.60
N LEU A 8 -9.44 -4.93 5.44
CA LEU A 8 -10.10 -3.93 4.58
C LEU A 8 -11.43 -4.44 4.03
N ALA A 9 -11.44 -5.66 3.46
CA ALA A 9 -12.64 -6.25 2.85
C ALA A 9 -13.79 -6.45 3.83
N SER A 10 -13.47 -6.81 5.09
CA SER A 10 -14.46 -6.97 6.16
C SER A 10 -14.89 -5.63 6.79
N GLY A 11 -14.20 -4.54 6.47
CA GLY A 11 -14.39 -3.23 7.09
C GLY A 11 -13.85 -3.12 8.52
N ALA A 12 -13.17 -4.16 9.03
CA ALA A 12 -12.51 -4.14 10.34
C ALA A 12 -11.37 -3.10 10.37
N ASP A 13 -10.63 -3.00 9.27
CA ASP A 13 -9.64 -1.96 9.04
C ASP A 13 -10.20 -0.93 8.06
N ARG A 14 -10.16 0.36 8.43
CA ARG A 14 -10.65 1.45 7.57
C ARG A 14 -9.64 1.84 6.49
N PHE A 15 -8.36 1.79 6.84
CA PHE A 15 -7.24 2.28 6.04
C PHE A 15 -5.95 1.57 6.46
N LEU A 16 -5.17 1.13 5.48
CA LEU A 16 -3.86 0.49 5.65
C LEU A 16 -2.93 0.94 4.52
N ALA A 17 -1.63 1.02 4.79
CA ALA A 17 -0.63 1.26 3.75
C ALA A 17 0.68 0.54 4.07
N ASP A 18 1.23 -0.17 3.08
CA ASP A 18 2.60 -0.65 3.13
C ASP A 18 3.51 0.34 2.39
N LEU A 19 4.19 1.18 3.16
CA LEU A 19 5.09 2.21 2.64
C LEU A 19 6.56 1.80 2.75
N ARG A 20 6.84 0.59 3.27
CA ARG A 20 8.21 0.13 3.54
C ARG A 20 9.09 0.18 2.29
N PRO A 21 8.64 -0.25 1.08
CA PRO A 21 9.49 -0.22 -0.11
C PRO A 21 10.01 1.18 -0.48
N LEU A 22 9.28 2.24 -0.12
CA LEU A 22 9.69 3.64 -0.35
C LEU A 22 10.84 4.09 0.56
N MET A 23 11.07 3.38 1.66
CA MET A 23 12.06 3.76 2.67
C MET A 23 13.47 3.25 2.37
N ARG A 24 13.69 2.56 1.25
CA ARG A 24 14.98 1.92 0.93
C ARG A 24 16.16 2.85 1.05
N LYS A 25 16.06 4.04 0.44
CA LYS A 25 17.13 5.04 0.48
C LYS A 25 17.47 5.43 1.92
N LEU A 26 16.45 5.73 2.73
CA LEU A 26 16.62 6.13 4.13
C LEU A 26 17.19 5.00 4.99
N ALA A 27 16.74 3.75 4.77
CA ALA A 27 17.26 2.58 5.46
C ALA A 27 18.76 2.41 5.19
N VAL A 28 19.18 2.50 3.92
CA VAL A 28 20.60 2.43 3.52
C VAL A 28 21.42 3.55 4.17
N GLU A 29 20.92 4.79 4.15
CA GLU A 29 21.59 5.94 4.78
C GLU A 29 21.79 5.75 6.30
N ARG A 30 20.91 4.98 6.95
CA ARG A 30 20.96 4.67 8.39
C ARG A 30 21.72 3.38 8.72
N GLY A 31 22.18 2.63 7.73
CA GLY A 31 22.76 1.30 7.94
C GLY A 31 21.73 0.27 8.43
N GLU A 32 20.46 0.48 8.12
CA GLU A 32 19.34 -0.40 8.47
C GLU A 32 18.91 -1.24 7.24
N ASN A 33 18.33 -2.41 7.50
CA ASN A 33 17.65 -3.19 6.46
C ASN A 33 16.18 -2.79 6.37
N LEU A 34 15.57 -2.93 5.20
CA LEU A 34 14.11 -2.90 5.12
C LEU A 34 13.52 -4.04 5.94
N GLY A 35 12.42 -3.75 6.65
CA GLY A 35 11.56 -4.81 7.18
C GLY A 35 10.87 -5.59 6.06
N HIS A 36 10.20 -6.70 6.41
CA HIS A 36 9.47 -7.52 5.45
C HIS A 36 8.46 -6.69 4.65
N CYS A 37 8.69 -6.54 3.35
CA CYS A 37 7.76 -5.87 2.45
C CYS A 37 6.69 -6.83 1.95
N CYS A 38 5.59 -6.27 1.46
CA CYS A 38 4.65 -6.99 0.63
C CYS A 38 5.30 -7.38 -0.71
N HIS A 39 5.04 -8.59 -1.20
CA HIS A 39 5.41 -9.04 -2.56
C HIS A 39 4.15 -9.25 -3.41
N PRO A 40 4.25 -9.51 -4.74
CA PRO A 40 3.08 -9.65 -5.60
C PRO A 40 2.12 -10.77 -5.15
N TYR A 41 2.64 -11.89 -4.66
CA TYR A 41 1.82 -12.98 -4.13
C TYR A 41 1.13 -12.64 -2.81
N ASP A 42 1.66 -11.70 -2.03
CA ASP A 42 1.06 -11.30 -0.75
C ASP A 42 -0.18 -10.41 -0.94
N ILE A 43 -0.22 -9.63 -2.03
CA ILE A 43 -1.29 -8.68 -2.38
C ILE A 43 -2.31 -9.26 -3.38
N CYS A 44 -2.08 -10.47 -3.90
CA CYS A 44 -2.89 -11.05 -4.98
C CYS A 44 -4.40 -11.17 -4.66
N THR A 45 -4.78 -11.17 -3.37
CA THR A 45 -6.20 -11.17 -2.95
C THR A 45 -6.87 -9.79 -3.03
N MET A 46 -6.18 -8.75 -3.53
CA MET A 46 -6.73 -7.40 -3.66
C MET A 46 -8.03 -7.36 -4.47
N LEU A 47 -8.15 -8.17 -5.53
CA LEU A 47 -9.35 -8.23 -6.37
C LEU A 47 -10.59 -8.67 -5.58
N ILE A 48 -10.42 -9.53 -4.56
CA ILE A 48 -11.51 -9.96 -3.68
C ILE A 48 -11.94 -8.79 -2.77
N ALA A 49 -10.99 -8.02 -2.26
CA ALA A 49 -11.29 -6.85 -1.45
C ALA A 49 -11.96 -5.75 -2.28
N GLU A 50 -11.51 -5.54 -3.52
CA GLU A 50 -12.14 -4.59 -4.46
C GLU A 50 -13.58 -4.97 -4.78
N GLU A 51 -13.86 -6.25 -5.02
CA GLU A 51 -15.23 -6.75 -5.19
C GLU A 51 -16.08 -6.55 -3.93
N ALA A 52 -15.48 -6.58 -2.74
CA ALA A 52 -16.13 -6.26 -1.48
C ALA A 52 -16.32 -4.75 -1.23
N GLY A 53 -15.91 -3.90 -2.17
CA GLY A 53 -16.06 -2.43 -2.10
C GLY A 53 -14.86 -1.68 -1.50
N ALA A 54 -13.76 -2.37 -1.19
CA ALA A 54 -12.50 -1.72 -0.85
C ALA A 54 -11.83 -1.14 -2.09
N THR A 55 -10.83 -0.30 -1.89
CA THR A 55 -9.99 0.24 -2.97
C THR A 55 -8.54 0.05 -2.62
N ILE A 56 -7.76 -0.55 -3.52
CA ILE A 56 -6.32 -0.71 -3.35
C ILE A 56 -5.59 -0.01 -4.50
N THR A 57 -4.58 0.78 -4.17
CA THR A 57 -3.78 1.57 -5.11
C THR A 57 -2.30 1.30 -4.91
N ASP A 58 -1.48 1.74 -5.87
CA ASP A 58 -0.06 1.95 -5.61
C ASP A 58 0.15 3.10 -4.61
N ALA A 59 1.40 3.33 -4.20
CA ALA A 59 1.75 4.41 -3.28
C ALA A 59 1.52 5.84 -3.80
N ARG A 60 1.15 6.00 -5.08
CA ARG A 60 0.83 7.27 -5.74
C ARG A 60 -0.68 7.47 -5.90
N GLY A 61 -1.51 6.53 -5.42
CA GLY A 61 -2.96 6.56 -5.60
C GLY A 61 -3.44 6.07 -6.97
N ALA A 62 -2.54 5.55 -7.80
CA ALA A 62 -2.86 4.99 -9.10
C ALA A 62 -3.20 3.49 -9.00
N GLN A 63 -3.72 2.90 -10.08
CA GLN A 63 -3.93 1.45 -10.14
C GLN A 63 -2.63 0.71 -9.82
N LEU A 64 -2.71 -0.31 -8.96
CA LEU A 64 -1.56 -1.14 -8.64
C LEU A 64 -1.21 -1.99 -9.87
N ASP A 65 0.00 -1.78 -10.40
CA ASP A 65 0.54 -2.49 -11.55
C ASP A 65 1.99 -2.88 -11.23
N VAL A 66 2.18 -4.16 -10.90
CA VAL A 66 3.46 -4.73 -10.47
C VAL A 66 3.72 -6.04 -11.21
N PRO A 67 5.00 -6.39 -11.49
CA PRO A 67 5.33 -7.65 -12.14
C PRO A 67 4.83 -8.85 -11.31
N LEU A 68 4.41 -9.90 -12.03
CA LEU A 68 4.02 -11.16 -11.41
C LEU A 68 5.27 -12.00 -11.09
N ASP A 69 5.91 -11.68 -9.97
CA ASP A 69 7.08 -12.38 -9.45
C ASP A 69 7.01 -12.57 -7.92
N VAL A 70 8.13 -13.01 -7.32
CA VAL A 70 8.23 -13.30 -5.88
C VAL A 70 9.23 -12.40 -5.14
N GLU A 71 9.84 -11.44 -5.84
CA GLU A 71 10.97 -10.65 -5.32
C GLU A 71 10.67 -9.14 -5.30
N THR A 72 9.71 -8.68 -6.10
CA THR A 72 9.40 -7.27 -6.20
C THR A 72 8.74 -6.77 -4.91
N ASP A 73 9.39 -5.83 -4.25
CA ASP A 73 8.81 -5.13 -3.12
C ASP A 73 7.65 -4.21 -3.58
N VAL A 74 6.45 -4.44 -3.06
CA VAL A 74 5.21 -3.76 -3.46
C VAL A 74 4.79 -2.74 -2.41
N ALA A 75 4.81 -1.46 -2.78
CA ALA A 75 4.20 -0.41 -1.97
C ALA A 75 2.74 -0.20 -2.41
N TRP A 76 1.81 -0.28 -1.46
CA TRP A 76 0.38 -0.20 -1.75
C TRP A 76 -0.36 0.56 -0.64
N ILE A 77 -1.52 1.09 -1.00
CA ILE A 77 -2.44 1.76 -0.08
C ILE A 77 -3.81 1.10 -0.23
N GLY A 78 -4.48 0.85 0.88
CA GLY A 78 -5.83 0.28 0.90
C GLY A 78 -6.79 1.10 1.73
N TYR A 79 -8.01 1.24 1.21
CA TYR A 79 -9.12 1.94 1.82
C TYR A 79 -10.31 1.00 1.88
N ALA A 80 -11.04 0.95 2.99
CA ALA A 80 -12.21 0.08 3.13
C ALA A 80 -13.36 0.43 2.17
N ASN A 81 -13.39 1.69 1.69
CA ASN A 81 -14.30 2.18 0.65
C ASN A 81 -13.88 3.58 0.18
N ASP A 82 -14.53 4.07 -0.88
CA ASP A 82 -14.28 5.38 -1.49
C ASP A 82 -14.50 6.56 -0.53
N ALA A 83 -15.45 6.46 0.41
CA ALA A 83 -15.69 7.52 1.38
C ALA A 83 -14.51 7.68 2.35
N ILE A 84 -13.84 6.59 2.71
CA ILE A 84 -12.59 6.64 3.48
C ILE A 84 -11.44 7.17 2.61
N ARG A 85 -11.32 6.71 1.36
CA ARG A 85 -10.31 7.22 0.41
C ARG A 85 -10.35 8.73 0.30
N ALA A 86 -11.55 9.29 0.11
CA ALA A 86 -11.76 10.74 0.00
C ALA A 86 -11.30 11.54 1.23
N GLN A 87 -11.26 10.92 2.42
CA GLN A 87 -10.82 11.56 3.66
C GLN A 87 -9.30 11.51 3.84
N VAL A 88 -8.63 10.45 3.36
CA VAL A 88 -7.25 10.12 3.76
C VAL A 88 -6.24 10.32 2.64
N GLU A 89 -6.59 10.04 1.38
CA GLU A 89 -5.64 9.93 0.27
C GLU A 89 -4.85 11.23 0.05
N SER A 90 -5.53 12.37 -0.02
CA SER A 90 -4.88 13.66 -0.29
C SER A 90 -3.85 14.04 0.78
N VAL A 91 -4.16 13.77 2.05
CA VAL A 91 -3.25 14.01 3.19
C VAL A 91 -2.05 13.09 3.12
N LEU A 92 -2.28 11.79 2.91
CA LEU A 92 -1.21 10.79 2.80
C LEU A 92 -0.26 11.12 1.64
N LEU A 93 -0.80 11.34 0.43
CA LEU A 93 0.00 11.65 -0.75
C LEU A 93 0.77 12.98 -0.58
N GLY A 94 0.15 13.98 0.04
CA GLY A 94 0.83 15.24 0.40
C GLY A 94 2.03 15.02 1.34
N VAL A 95 1.86 14.17 2.36
CA VAL A 95 2.91 13.80 3.32
C VAL A 95 4.05 13.02 2.65
N LEU A 96 3.75 12.11 1.74
CA LEU A 96 4.74 11.33 0.98
C LEU A 96 5.53 12.22 0.02
N LYS A 97 4.85 13.12 -0.72
CA LYS A 97 5.49 14.09 -1.61
C LYS A 97 6.38 15.08 -0.86
N ALA A 98 5.90 15.63 0.25
CA ALA A 98 6.67 16.56 1.08
C ALA A 98 7.97 15.93 1.63
N ARG A 99 8.02 14.60 1.75
CA ARG A 99 9.21 13.84 2.16
C ARG A 99 10.04 13.30 0.99
N GLY A 100 9.65 13.57 -0.24
CA GLY A 100 10.34 13.07 -1.44
C GLY A 100 10.28 11.55 -1.59
N LEU A 101 9.25 10.90 -1.05
CA LEU A 101 9.07 9.44 -1.10
C LEU A 101 8.32 8.98 -2.35
N VAL A 102 7.56 9.88 -2.96
CA VAL A 102 6.90 9.70 -4.25
C VAL A 102 7.02 11.02 -5.03
N ASN A 103 7.09 10.94 -6.36
CA ASN A 103 7.18 12.10 -7.27
C ASN A 103 5.80 12.69 -7.57
#